data_AF-A0A535D8H5-F1
#
_entry.id   AF-A0A535D8H5-F1
#
_cell.length_a   1.000
_cell.length_b   1.000
_cell.length_c   1.000
_cell.angle_alpha   90.00
_cell.angle_beta   90.00
_cell.angle_gamma   90.00
#
_symmetry.space_group_name_H-M   'P 1'
#
loop_
_entity.id
_entity.type
_entity.pdbx_description
1 polymer ?
#
loop_
_entity_poly.entity_id
_entity_poly.type
_entity_poly.pdbx_seq_one_letter_code
_entity_poly.pdbx_strand_id
1 'polypeptide(L)'
;MNSLALLSALVWATFIAFLVVLFMPERSEEERSRIRMVGLAGAGFSFFVATVFVLLGQVALAEGGGLTAANEENHRWLGSFAFISNYHLTADGLTLPLLVLSTIVFGCVMFHSWRVRENVRLYIAMLLLLETATNGVLCSADLMLFVLFWGLQVAPLYILIRVFGGPHRLRAANRYLGFALVSLALLMAAVLLVIVKAGGNSSDISTDFQQLLGPVETAGFWLSFTAFAVAMGVFPAHHWMVDAHGEASAGVAAVAASLLLMLGAFGLMRNTLPLFPVAAHHFSLALAGLAVVGAIWGSVIALRQDDLRRTETWRRCHSCCWASPPRTLSRSRVRCFSWWRVGCRRRC
;
A
#
# COMPACT_ATOMS: atom_id res chain seq x y z
N MET A 1 -25.47 15.97 -10.53
CA MET A 1 -24.30 16.18 -9.65
C MET A 1 -23.10 16.28 -10.56
N ASN A 2 -22.30 17.34 -10.49
CA ASN A 2 -21.10 17.46 -11.32
C ASN A 2 -20.21 16.23 -11.06
N SER A 3 -20.07 15.34 -12.05
CA SER A 3 -19.21 14.16 -11.99
C SER A 3 -17.74 14.51 -11.72
N LEU A 4 -17.37 15.78 -11.93
CA LEU A 4 -16.05 16.39 -11.80
C LEU A 4 -15.48 16.52 -10.37
N ALA A 5 -16.18 16.09 -9.32
CA ALA A 5 -15.65 16.18 -7.95
C ALA A 5 -15.67 14.86 -7.19
N LEU A 6 -16.10 13.76 -7.82
CA LEU A 6 -16.24 12.48 -7.13
C LEU A 6 -14.88 11.79 -6.93
N LEU A 7 -13.96 11.87 -7.90
CA LEU A 7 -12.63 11.28 -7.77
C LEU A 7 -11.81 12.08 -6.75
N SER A 8 -11.88 13.41 -6.82
CA SER A 8 -11.29 14.27 -5.80
C SER A 8 -11.88 14.01 -4.41
N ALA A 9 -13.20 13.85 -4.28
CA ALA A 9 -13.83 13.52 -3.01
C ALA A 9 -13.36 12.16 -2.46
N LEU A 10 -13.20 11.15 -3.33
CA LEU A 10 -12.71 9.83 -2.94
C LEU A 10 -11.27 9.90 -2.39
N VAL A 11 -10.38 10.61 -3.08
CA VAL A 11 -8.97 10.73 -2.67
C VAL A 11 -8.86 11.59 -1.41
N TRP A 12 -9.46 12.78 -1.39
CA TRP A 12 -9.22 13.78 -0.35
C TRP A 12 -10.09 13.62 0.90
N ALA A 13 -11.21 12.88 0.86
CA ALA A 13 -12.03 12.69 2.06
C ALA A 13 -11.27 11.97 3.18
N THR A 14 -10.46 10.97 2.83
CA THR A 14 -9.60 10.24 3.77
C THR A 14 -8.49 11.15 4.31
N PHE A 15 -7.98 12.07 3.49
CA PHE A 15 -7.00 13.06 3.90
C PHE A 15 -7.58 14.09 4.88
N ILE A 16 -8.82 14.54 4.65
CA ILE A 16 -9.52 15.43 5.58
C ILE A 16 -9.73 14.72 6.91
N ALA A 17 -10.15 13.45 6.90
CA ALA A 17 -10.27 12.65 8.12
C ALA A 17 -8.91 12.49 8.82
N PHE A 18 -7.81 12.32 8.07
CA PHE A 18 -6.46 12.29 8.60
C PHE A 18 -6.10 13.58 9.35
N LEU A 19 -6.35 14.75 8.74
CA LEU A 19 -6.10 16.04 9.37
C LEU A 19 -6.93 16.20 10.65
N VAL A 20 -8.21 15.83 10.62
CA VAL A 20 -9.09 15.89 11.79
C VAL A 20 -8.54 15.01 12.93
N VAL A 21 -8.15 13.76 12.64
CA VAL A 21 -7.59 12.84 13.64
C VAL A 21 -6.28 13.37 14.24
N LEU A 22 -5.45 14.05 13.46
CA LEU A 22 -4.16 14.57 13.93
C LEU A 22 -4.30 15.58 15.08
N PHE A 23 -5.37 16.38 15.08
CA PHE A 23 -5.65 17.38 16.12
C PHE A 23 -6.52 16.84 17.28
N MET A 24 -6.98 15.60 17.21
CA MET A 24 -7.78 15.02 18.29
C MET A 24 -6.93 14.65 19.52
N PRO A 25 -7.47 14.85 20.73
CA PRO A 25 -6.84 14.38 21.97
C PRO A 25 -6.92 12.84 22.09
N GLU A 26 -5.99 12.23 22.81
CA GLU A 26 -5.89 10.76 23.00
C GLU A 26 -5.71 10.38 24.50
N ARG A 27 -6.22 11.19 25.42
CA ARG A 27 -6.02 11.03 26.87
C ARG A 27 -6.97 10.00 27.48
N SER A 28 -8.22 9.91 26.98
CA SER A 28 -9.23 8.98 27.48
C SER A 28 -9.57 7.86 26.49
N GLU A 29 -10.16 6.77 26.99
CA GLU A 29 -10.67 5.69 26.12
C GLU A 29 -11.83 6.15 25.24
N GLU A 30 -12.65 7.10 25.71
CA GLU A 30 -13.70 7.72 24.89
C GLU A 30 -13.12 8.50 23.72
N GLU A 31 -12.06 9.28 23.95
CA GLU A 31 -11.35 10.02 22.90
C GLU A 31 -10.71 9.08 21.87
N ARG A 32 -10.10 7.98 22.31
CA ARG A 32 -9.59 6.93 21.43
C ARG A 32 -10.69 6.30 20.58
N SER A 33 -11.87 6.06 21.18
CA SER A 33 -13.03 5.54 20.43
C SER A 33 -13.51 6.54 19.37
N ARG A 34 -13.56 7.84 19.70
CA ARG A 34 -13.92 8.89 18.73
C ARG A 34 -12.95 8.94 17.57
N ILE A 35 -11.63 8.85 17.82
CA ILE A 35 -10.61 8.77 16.77
C ILE A 35 -10.87 7.59 15.83
N ARG A 36 -11.15 6.40 16.37
CA ARG A 36 -11.45 5.22 15.55
C ARG A 36 -12.74 5.38 14.74
N MET A 37 -13.78 5.98 15.32
CA MET A 37 -15.02 6.27 14.61
C MET A 37 -14.81 7.25 13.45
N VAL A 38 -13.98 8.28 13.63
CA VAL A 38 -13.64 9.24 12.57
C VAL A 38 -12.86 8.55 11.46
N GLY A 39 -11.89 7.69 11.81
CA GLY A 39 -11.17 6.88 10.83
C GLY A 39 -12.08 5.94 10.04
N LEU A 40 -12.99 5.25 10.73
CA LEU A 40 -13.98 4.38 10.09
C LEU A 40 -14.96 5.15 9.22
N ALA A 41 -15.38 6.35 9.63
CA ALA A 41 -16.23 7.22 8.84
C ALA A 41 -15.51 7.71 7.57
N GLY A 42 -14.23 8.08 7.66
CA GLY A 42 -13.41 8.46 6.51
C GLY A 42 -13.26 7.34 5.49
N ALA A 43 -12.85 6.14 5.94
CA ALA A 43 -12.72 4.96 5.08
C ALA A 43 -14.09 4.51 4.53
N GLY A 44 -15.14 4.55 5.35
CA GLY A 44 -16.51 4.22 4.96
C GLY A 44 -17.08 5.19 3.93
N PHE A 45 -16.76 6.48 4.04
CA PHE A 45 -17.11 7.47 3.03
C PHE A 45 -16.37 7.19 1.71
N SER A 46 -15.06 6.91 1.75
CA SER A 46 -14.30 6.54 0.55
C SER A 46 -14.87 5.29 -0.13
N PHE A 47 -15.23 4.27 0.65
CA PHE A 47 -15.90 3.07 0.15
C PHE A 47 -17.26 3.37 -0.48
N PHE A 48 -18.06 4.22 0.16
CA PHE A 48 -19.36 4.64 -0.37
C PHE A 48 -19.19 5.37 -1.71
N VAL A 49 -18.27 6.34 -1.79
CA VAL A 49 -18.00 7.06 -3.04
C VAL A 49 -17.47 6.11 -4.12
N ALA A 50 -16.53 5.22 -3.79
CA ALA A 50 -16.00 4.22 -4.73
C ALA A 50 -17.12 3.31 -5.27
N THR A 51 -18.02 2.85 -4.40
CA THR A 51 -19.14 1.98 -4.79
C THR A 51 -20.14 2.71 -5.67
N VAL A 52 -20.54 3.94 -5.30
CA VAL A 52 -21.40 4.79 -6.13
C VAL A 52 -20.75 5.03 -7.48
N PHE A 53 -19.45 5.29 -7.52
CA PHE A 53 -18.70 5.52 -8.75
C PHE A 53 -18.66 4.29 -9.65
N VAL A 54 -18.46 3.08 -9.11
CA VAL A 54 -18.56 1.83 -9.87
C VAL A 54 -19.96 1.62 -10.43
N LEU A 55 -21.01 1.85 -9.63
CA LEU A 55 -22.39 1.68 -10.08
C LEU A 55 -22.72 2.65 -11.22
N LEU A 56 -22.29 3.91 -11.13
CA LEU A 56 -22.46 4.90 -12.20
C LEU A 56 -21.62 4.56 -13.45
N GLY A 57 -20.40 4.05 -13.27
CA GLY A 57 -19.53 3.61 -14.36
C GLY A 57 -20.08 2.40 -15.12
N GLN A 58 -20.75 1.47 -14.44
CA GLN A 58 -21.43 0.34 -15.08
C GLN A 58 -22.63 0.79 -15.93
N VAL A 59 -23.36 1.83 -15.50
CA VAL A 59 -24.43 2.43 -16.31
C VAL A 59 -23.87 3.07 -17.58
N ALA A 60 -22.75 3.79 -17.48
CA ALA A 60 -22.10 4.41 -18.64
C ALA A 60 -21.54 3.37 -19.65
N LEU A 61 -20.96 2.26 -19.15
CA LEU A 61 -20.50 1.14 -19.99
C LEU A 61 -21.67 0.42 -20.69
N ALA A 62 -22.83 0.31 -20.03
CA ALA A 62 -24.04 -0.29 -20.61
C ALA A 62 -24.67 0.57 -21.72
N GLU A 63 -24.46 1.89 -21.68
CA GLU A 63 -24.94 2.84 -22.69
C GLU A 63 -23.98 3.00 -23.90
N GLY A 64 -22.91 2.20 -23.97
CA GLY A 64 -21.93 2.25 -25.06
C GLY A 64 -20.85 3.31 -24.89
N GLY A 65 -20.75 3.93 -23.70
CA GLY A 65 -19.59 4.73 -23.33
C GLY A 65 -18.36 3.83 -23.23
N GLY A 66 -17.34 4.09 -24.04
CA GLY A 66 -16.08 3.33 -24.00
C GLY A 66 -15.43 3.36 -22.61
N LEU A 67 -14.51 2.41 -22.36
CA LEU A 67 -13.69 2.31 -21.14
C LEU A 67 -12.94 3.61 -20.77
N THR A 68 -12.83 4.54 -21.71
CA THR A 68 -12.15 5.85 -21.62
C THR A 68 -13.08 7.02 -21.29
N ALA A 69 -14.41 6.83 -21.20
CA ALA A 69 -15.37 7.93 -21.06
C ALA A 69 -16.00 8.07 -19.66
N ALA A 70 -15.66 7.21 -18.70
CA ALA A 70 -16.28 7.22 -17.38
C ALA A 70 -15.55 8.14 -16.39
N ASN A 71 -15.64 9.44 -16.64
CA ASN A 71 -15.27 10.57 -15.77
C ASN A 71 -13.75 10.83 -15.59
N GLU A 72 -13.30 11.92 -16.20
CA GLU A 72 -11.98 12.51 -16.02
C GLU A 72 -12.12 13.84 -15.28
N GLU A 73 -11.26 14.08 -14.28
CA GLU A 73 -11.08 15.38 -13.65
C GLU A 73 -9.71 15.90 -14.08
N ASN A 74 -9.67 16.90 -14.95
CA ASN A 74 -8.42 17.45 -15.45
C ASN A 74 -8.34 18.95 -15.16
N HIS A 75 -7.48 19.31 -14.20
CA HIS A 75 -7.21 20.69 -13.83
C HIS A 75 -5.70 20.95 -13.89
N ARG A 76 -5.29 22.10 -14.41
CA ARG A 76 -3.88 22.50 -14.36
C ARG A 76 -3.48 22.81 -12.92
N TRP A 77 -2.47 22.11 -12.41
CA TRP A 77 -1.87 22.39 -11.11
C TRP A 77 -0.53 23.11 -11.32
N LEU A 78 0.47 22.45 -11.93
CA LEU A 78 1.82 23.03 -12.08
C LEU A 78 1.95 23.63 -13.48
N GLY A 79 2.06 24.96 -13.55
CA GLY A 79 2.37 25.68 -14.79
C GLY A 79 3.68 26.48 -14.75
N SER A 80 4.43 26.44 -13.64
CA SER A 80 5.58 27.31 -13.39
C SER A 80 6.95 26.63 -13.52
N PHE A 81 6.99 25.30 -13.66
CA PHE A 81 8.23 24.55 -13.88
C PHE A 81 8.51 24.42 -15.39
N ALA A 82 9.65 23.82 -15.75
CA ALA A 82 10.07 23.53 -17.13
C ALA A 82 9.14 22.53 -17.87
N PHE A 83 8.03 22.09 -17.26
CA PHE A 83 6.99 21.22 -17.81
C PHE A 83 5.63 21.57 -17.16
N ILE A 84 4.52 21.25 -17.83
CA ILE A 84 3.16 21.41 -17.28
C ILE A 84 2.73 20.08 -16.66
N SER A 85 2.22 20.10 -15.43
CA SER A 85 1.59 18.93 -14.81
C SER A 85 0.15 19.24 -14.45
N ASN A 86 -0.72 18.32 -14.84
CA ASN A 86 -2.14 18.40 -14.60
C ASN A 86 -2.48 17.59 -13.34
N TYR A 87 -3.37 18.12 -12.52
CA TYR A 87 -4.19 17.32 -11.64
C TYR A 87 -5.21 16.57 -12.52
N HIS A 88 -4.74 15.49 -13.14
CA HIS A 88 -5.53 14.62 -14.00
C HIS A 88 -5.84 13.33 -13.25
N LEU A 89 -7.09 13.22 -12.79
CA LEU A 89 -7.63 11.99 -12.21
C LEU A 89 -8.57 11.31 -13.19
N THR A 90 -8.46 10.00 -13.30
CA THR A 90 -9.33 9.15 -14.11
C THR A 90 -9.55 7.81 -13.42
N ALA A 91 -10.64 7.13 -13.76
CA ALA A 91 -10.91 5.79 -13.27
C ALA A 91 -11.47 4.94 -14.41
N ASP A 92 -10.60 4.13 -15.00
CA ASP A 92 -10.93 3.19 -16.06
C ASP A 92 -11.35 1.82 -15.50
N GLY A 93 -11.68 0.89 -16.40
CA GLY A 93 -12.08 -0.47 -16.03
C GLY A 93 -11.03 -1.26 -15.22
N LEU A 94 -9.74 -0.87 -15.27
CA LEU A 94 -8.69 -1.48 -14.44
C LEU A 94 -8.65 -0.84 -13.04
N THR A 95 -8.78 0.48 -12.95
CA THR A 95 -8.74 1.25 -11.70
C THR A 95 -9.97 0.99 -10.83
N LEU A 96 -11.16 0.88 -11.41
CA LEU A 96 -12.44 0.68 -10.70
C LEU A 96 -12.45 -0.50 -9.71
N PRO A 97 -12.15 -1.76 -10.13
CA PRO A 97 -12.16 -2.89 -9.20
C PRO A 97 -11.08 -2.77 -8.11
N LEU A 98 -9.93 -2.16 -8.44
CA LEU A 98 -8.84 -1.96 -7.49
C LEU A 98 -9.19 -0.90 -6.42
N LEU A 99 -9.93 0.15 -6.80
CA LEU A 99 -10.44 1.16 -5.86
C LEU A 99 -11.42 0.56 -4.85
N VAL A 100 -12.35 -0.27 -5.32
CA VAL A 100 -13.30 -0.95 -4.42
C VAL A 100 -12.56 -1.90 -3.48
N LEU A 101 -11.62 -2.71 -4.01
CA LEU A 101 -10.84 -3.60 -3.18
C LEU A 101 -10.01 -2.84 -2.15
N SER A 102 -9.37 -1.74 -2.54
CA SER A 102 -8.61 -0.85 -1.65
C SER A 102 -9.47 -0.37 -0.48
N THR A 103 -10.61 0.24 -0.78
CA THR A 103 -11.51 0.79 0.25
C THR A 103 -12.12 -0.27 1.16
N ILE A 104 -12.40 -1.48 0.64
CA ILE A 104 -12.81 -2.62 1.48
C ILE A 104 -11.70 -3.03 2.45
N VAL A 105 -10.47 -3.19 1.94
CA VAL A 105 -9.32 -3.60 2.78
C VAL A 105 -9.06 -2.57 3.87
N PHE A 106 -9.01 -1.28 3.53
CA PHE A 106 -8.85 -0.21 4.53
C PHE A 106 -10.02 -0.19 5.52
N GLY A 107 -11.27 -0.33 5.07
CA GLY A 107 -12.44 -0.44 5.96
C GLY A 107 -12.33 -1.60 6.95
N CYS A 108 -11.92 -2.79 6.50
CA CYS A 108 -11.69 -3.94 7.37
C CYS A 108 -10.56 -3.70 8.39
N VAL A 109 -9.47 -3.04 7.96
CA VAL A 109 -8.33 -2.74 8.85
C VAL A 109 -8.67 -1.65 9.86
N MET A 110 -9.47 -0.65 9.46
CA MET A 110 -10.03 0.35 10.36
C MET A 110 -10.94 -0.30 11.40
N PHE A 111 -11.77 -1.27 11.02
CA PHE A 111 -12.57 -2.03 11.97
C PHE A 111 -11.69 -2.86 12.94
N HIS A 112 -10.64 -3.50 12.42
CA HIS A 112 -9.67 -4.24 13.24
C HIS A 112 -8.88 -3.34 14.22
N SER A 113 -8.80 -2.03 13.97
CA SER A 113 -8.04 -1.08 14.80
C SER A 113 -8.48 -1.02 16.27
N TRP A 114 -9.69 -1.49 16.61
CA TRP A 114 -10.15 -1.61 18.00
C TRP A 114 -9.26 -2.50 18.88
N ARG A 115 -8.49 -3.40 18.27
CA ARG A 115 -7.49 -4.21 19.00
C ARG A 115 -6.21 -3.46 19.34
N VAL A 116 -5.95 -2.32 18.72
CA VAL A 116 -4.77 -1.48 18.98
C VAL A 116 -5.03 -0.60 20.20
N ARG A 117 -4.19 -0.74 21.23
CA ARG A 117 -4.34 -0.04 22.53
C ARG A 117 -3.38 1.13 22.74
N GLU A 118 -2.31 1.19 21.97
CA GLU A 118 -1.25 2.20 22.11
C GLU A 118 -1.20 3.06 20.86
N ASN A 119 -0.93 4.36 21.02
CA ASN A 119 -0.74 5.33 19.93
C ASN A 119 -1.84 5.25 18.85
N VAL A 120 -3.11 5.17 19.28
CA VAL A 120 -4.27 4.98 18.40
C VAL A 120 -4.38 6.12 17.40
N ARG A 121 -4.09 7.36 17.82
CA ARG A 121 -4.10 8.52 16.94
C ARG A 121 -3.12 8.37 15.80
N LEU A 122 -1.89 7.96 16.10
CA LEU A 122 -0.85 7.74 15.09
C LEU A 122 -1.23 6.59 14.15
N TYR A 123 -1.76 5.49 14.69
CA TYR A 123 -2.17 4.33 13.90
C TYR A 123 -3.25 4.70 12.87
N ILE A 124 -4.34 5.33 13.33
CA ILE A 124 -5.46 5.72 12.46
C ILE A 124 -5.03 6.81 11.47
N ALA A 125 -4.26 7.81 11.92
CA ALA A 125 -3.77 8.86 11.03
C ALA A 125 -2.91 8.30 9.89
N MET A 126 -1.96 7.40 10.19
CA MET A 126 -1.12 6.81 9.15
C MET A 126 -1.91 5.88 8.22
N LEU A 127 -2.91 5.16 8.71
CA LEU A 127 -3.79 4.36 7.84
C LEU A 127 -4.61 5.22 6.88
N LEU A 128 -5.19 6.33 7.36
CA LEU A 128 -5.94 7.27 6.52
C LEU A 128 -5.04 7.92 5.46
N LEU A 129 -3.84 8.34 5.85
CA LEU A 129 -2.87 8.91 4.91
C LEU A 129 -2.41 7.87 3.86
N LEU A 130 -2.24 6.61 4.27
CA LEU A 130 -1.92 5.51 3.38
C LEU A 130 -3.08 5.20 2.41
N GLU A 131 -4.32 5.30 2.87
CA GLU A 131 -5.52 5.16 2.03
C GLU A 131 -5.61 6.30 0.99
N THR A 132 -5.41 7.56 1.40
CA THR A 132 -5.31 8.71 0.50
C THR A 132 -4.27 8.46 -0.59
N ALA A 133 -3.07 8.03 -0.18
CA ALA A 133 -1.97 7.80 -1.13
C ALA A 133 -2.30 6.66 -2.11
N THR A 134 -2.83 5.55 -1.61
CA THR A 134 -3.21 4.39 -2.42
C THR A 134 -4.29 4.76 -3.45
N ASN A 135 -5.35 5.43 -3.01
CA ASN A 135 -6.43 5.87 -3.89
C ASN A 135 -5.93 6.91 -4.91
N GLY A 136 -5.04 7.82 -4.49
CA GLY A 136 -4.39 8.77 -5.37
C GLY A 136 -3.56 8.11 -6.47
N VAL A 137 -2.77 7.08 -6.15
CA VAL A 137 -2.01 6.30 -7.16
C VAL A 137 -2.95 5.66 -8.18
N LEU A 138 -4.06 5.05 -7.73
CA LEU A 138 -5.01 4.37 -8.60
C LEU A 138 -5.73 5.33 -9.56
N CYS A 139 -6.04 6.54 -9.09
CA CYS A 139 -6.76 7.55 -9.87
C CYS A 139 -5.84 8.41 -10.75
N SER A 140 -4.52 8.42 -10.55
CA SER A 140 -3.62 9.35 -11.26
C SER A 140 -3.44 8.97 -12.73
N ALA A 141 -3.76 9.89 -13.63
CA ALA A 141 -3.40 9.83 -15.05
C ALA A 141 -2.15 10.66 -15.39
N ASP A 142 -1.79 11.65 -14.58
CA ASP A 142 -0.55 12.40 -14.76
C ASP A 142 0.63 11.67 -14.08
N LEU A 143 1.75 11.52 -14.79
CA LEU A 143 2.92 10.77 -14.31
C LEU A 143 3.58 11.41 -13.09
N MET A 144 3.59 12.74 -13.00
CA MET A 144 4.16 13.44 -11.83
C MET A 144 3.22 13.28 -10.62
N LEU A 145 1.91 13.38 -10.85
CA LEU A 145 0.92 13.12 -9.81
C LEU A 145 0.98 11.67 -9.31
N PHE A 146 1.16 10.72 -10.22
CA PHE A 146 1.38 9.31 -9.90
C PHE A 146 2.60 9.14 -9.00
N VAL A 147 3.75 9.73 -9.37
CA VAL A 147 4.99 9.67 -8.57
C VAL A 147 4.82 10.31 -7.19
N LEU A 148 4.07 11.42 -7.10
CA LEU A 148 3.78 12.08 -5.84
C LEU A 148 3.04 11.15 -4.88
N PHE A 149 1.92 10.56 -5.32
CA PHE A 149 1.15 9.64 -4.47
C PHE A 149 1.91 8.34 -4.20
N TRP A 150 2.70 7.86 -5.15
CA TRP A 150 3.59 6.72 -4.99
C TRP A 150 4.66 6.96 -3.92
N GLY A 151 5.19 8.19 -3.84
CA GLY A 151 6.09 8.59 -2.76
C GLY A 151 5.37 8.80 -1.44
N LEU A 152 4.15 9.34 -1.46
CA LEU A 152 3.37 9.66 -0.27
C LEU A 152 3.06 8.40 0.55
N GLN A 153 2.76 7.26 -0.07
CA GLN A 153 2.48 6.01 0.65
C GLN A 153 3.68 5.43 1.42
N VAL A 154 4.91 5.81 1.05
CA VAL A 154 6.13 5.27 1.67
C VAL A 154 6.24 5.65 3.14
N ALA A 155 5.98 6.93 3.45
CA ALA A 155 6.09 7.45 4.80
C ALA A 155 5.12 6.82 5.81
N PRO A 156 3.79 6.78 5.57
CA PRO A 156 2.85 6.20 6.53
C PRO A 156 3.08 4.71 6.73
N LEU A 157 3.39 3.94 5.67
CA LEU A 157 3.66 2.52 5.83
C LEU A 157 4.96 2.24 6.60
N TYR A 158 6.02 3.01 6.34
CA TYR A 158 7.26 2.93 7.13
C TYR A 158 7.00 3.17 8.62
N ILE A 159 6.22 4.21 8.96
CA ILE A 159 5.86 4.52 10.34
C ILE A 159 5.02 3.40 10.96
N LEU A 160 4.04 2.88 10.22
CA LEU A 160 3.19 1.78 10.67
C LEU A 160 3.99 0.52 11.01
N ILE A 161 4.92 0.10 10.14
CA ILE A 161 5.79 -1.05 10.41
C ILE A 161 6.71 -0.75 11.59
N ARG A 162 7.37 0.41 11.60
CA ARG A 162 8.37 0.75 12.63
C ARG A 162 7.79 0.85 14.03
N VAL A 163 6.58 1.40 14.18
CA VAL A 163 5.97 1.65 15.50
C VAL A 163 5.12 0.47 15.96
N PHE A 164 4.37 -0.16 15.06
CA PHE A 164 3.37 -1.19 15.41
C PHE A 164 3.77 -2.61 15.04
N GLY A 165 4.94 -2.80 14.43
CA GLY A 165 5.45 -4.13 14.08
C GLY A 165 5.97 -4.95 15.27
N GLY A 166 6.48 -6.13 14.95
CA GLY A 166 7.04 -7.13 15.86
C GLY A 166 8.48 -6.86 16.33
N PRO A 167 9.18 -7.88 16.86
CA PRO A 167 10.50 -7.72 17.48
C PRO A 167 11.59 -7.18 16.55
N HIS A 168 11.56 -7.51 15.25
CA HIS A 168 12.56 -7.06 14.29
C HIS A 168 12.04 -5.92 13.41
N ARG A 169 10.98 -5.23 13.85
CA ARG A 169 10.34 -4.13 13.11
C ARG A 169 11.26 -3.03 12.63
N LEU A 170 12.32 -2.68 13.37
CA LEU A 170 13.28 -1.64 12.93
C LEU A 170 14.04 -2.07 11.68
N ARG A 171 14.52 -3.32 11.64
CA ARG A 171 15.23 -3.88 10.48
C ARG A 171 14.29 -3.99 9.29
N ALA A 172 13.07 -4.50 9.51
CA ALA A 172 12.07 -4.63 8.46
C ALA A 172 11.65 -3.27 7.87
N ALA A 173 11.36 -2.29 8.73
CA ALA A 173 10.98 -0.94 8.31
C ALA A 173 12.11 -0.24 7.53
N ASN A 174 13.36 -0.31 7.99
CA ASN A 174 14.49 0.31 7.29
C ASN A 174 14.77 -0.35 5.93
N ARG A 175 14.62 -1.69 5.84
CA ARG A 175 14.71 -2.40 4.55
C ARG A 175 13.60 -1.97 3.61
N TYR A 176 12.34 -1.98 4.08
CA TYR A 176 11.21 -1.47 3.30
C TYR A 176 11.49 -0.06 2.77
N LEU A 177 11.90 0.87 3.64
CA LEU A 177 12.19 2.25 3.26
C LEU A 177 13.29 2.32 2.19
N GLY A 178 14.38 1.56 2.34
CA GLY A 178 15.46 1.52 1.35
C GLY A 178 15.00 1.07 -0.03
N PHE A 179 14.25 -0.03 -0.10
CA PHE A 179 13.72 -0.54 -1.38
C PHE A 179 12.65 0.37 -1.98
N ALA A 180 11.78 0.95 -1.14
CA ALA A 180 10.76 1.89 -1.58
C ALA A 180 11.37 3.18 -2.16
N LEU A 181 12.43 3.71 -1.55
CA LEU A 181 13.13 4.89 -2.05
C LEU A 181 13.89 4.60 -3.35
N VAL A 182 14.50 3.43 -3.49
CA VAL A 182 15.12 3.01 -4.76
C VAL A 182 14.08 2.89 -5.86
N SER A 183 12.94 2.25 -5.58
CA SER A 183 11.81 2.18 -6.52
C SER A 183 11.32 3.57 -6.93
N LEU A 184 11.11 4.47 -5.96
CA LEU A 184 10.69 5.84 -6.21
C LEU A 184 11.71 6.62 -7.05
N ALA A 185 13.01 6.47 -6.77
CA ALA A 185 14.07 7.14 -7.52
C ALA A 185 14.14 6.65 -8.98
N LEU A 186 14.01 5.34 -9.20
CA LEU A 186 13.97 4.76 -10.55
C LEU A 186 12.72 5.20 -11.32
N LEU A 187 11.57 5.23 -10.66
CA LEU A 187 10.33 5.71 -11.26
C LEU A 187 10.42 7.20 -11.63
N MET A 188 10.95 8.02 -10.72
CA MET A 188 11.19 9.44 -10.98
C MET A 188 12.15 9.64 -12.16
N ALA A 189 13.22 8.85 -12.25
CA ALA A 189 14.14 8.90 -13.38
C ALA A 189 13.46 8.52 -14.71
N ALA A 190 12.59 7.51 -14.71
CA ALA A 190 11.81 7.13 -15.89
C ALA A 190 10.85 8.26 -16.32
N VAL A 191 10.11 8.83 -15.38
CA VAL A 191 9.16 9.94 -15.67
C VAL A 191 9.90 11.18 -16.17
N LEU A 192 11.04 11.54 -15.57
CA LEU A 192 11.84 12.66 -16.04
C LEU A 192 12.40 12.42 -17.44
N LEU A 193 12.84 11.20 -17.74
CA LEU A 193 13.30 10.82 -19.08
C LEU A 193 12.17 10.99 -20.11
N VAL A 194 10.96 10.53 -19.79
CA VAL A 194 9.77 10.70 -20.64
C VAL A 194 9.48 12.17 -20.89
N ILE A 195 9.38 12.98 -19.82
CA ILE A 195 9.06 14.42 -19.92
C ILE A 195 10.10 15.16 -20.77
N VAL A 196 11.39 14.92 -20.54
CA VAL A 196 12.48 15.63 -21.24
C VAL A 196 12.58 15.20 -22.70
N LYS A 197 12.38 13.91 -23.01
CA LYS A 197 12.60 13.36 -24.36
C LYS A 197 11.38 13.43 -25.27
N ALA A 198 10.18 13.48 -24.72
CA ALA A 198 8.96 13.53 -25.51
C ALA A 198 8.45 14.96 -25.83
N GLY A 199 9.33 15.97 -25.77
CA GLY A 199 8.99 17.34 -26.17
C GLY A 199 8.54 18.28 -25.04
N GLY A 200 8.77 17.92 -23.78
CA GLY A 200 8.97 18.87 -22.68
C GLY A 200 7.75 19.53 -22.05
N ASN A 201 6.56 19.44 -22.62
CA ASN A 201 5.47 20.34 -22.21
C ASN A 201 4.39 19.72 -21.33
N SER A 202 4.34 18.40 -21.12
CA SER A 202 3.28 17.75 -20.33
C SER A 202 3.74 16.45 -19.67
N SER A 203 3.30 16.20 -18.43
CA SER A 203 3.43 14.91 -17.73
C SER A 203 2.17 14.04 -17.82
N ASP A 204 1.16 14.47 -18.57
CA ASP A 204 -0.12 13.79 -18.72
C ASP A 204 0.02 12.56 -19.62
N ILE A 205 -0.46 11.38 -19.19
CA ILE A 205 -0.38 10.13 -19.95
C ILE A 205 -1.19 10.17 -21.26
N SER A 206 -2.16 11.08 -21.37
CA SER A 206 -2.92 11.31 -22.61
C SER A 206 -2.10 12.01 -23.71
N THR A 207 -0.92 12.53 -23.38
CA THR A 207 -0.01 13.14 -24.34
C THR A 207 0.59 12.05 -25.23
N ASP A 208 0.55 12.25 -26.54
CA ASP A 208 1.09 11.28 -27.48
C ASP A 208 2.63 11.29 -27.45
N PHE A 209 3.22 10.31 -26.77
CA PHE A 209 4.68 10.21 -26.60
C PHE A 209 5.39 9.56 -27.81
N GLN A 210 4.89 9.72 -29.05
CA GLN A 210 5.40 9.06 -30.28
C GLN A 210 6.90 9.26 -30.58
N GLN A 211 7.58 10.10 -29.81
CA GLN A 211 9.01 10.40 -29.98
C GLN A 211 9.93 9.49 -29.13
N LEU A 212 9.39 8.64 -28.24
CA LEU A 212 10.20 7.70 -27.46
C LEU A 212 10.56 6.49 -28.33
N LEU A 213 11.61 6.63 -29.14
CA LEU A 213 12.10 5.56 -30.01
C LEU A 213 13.55 5.16 -29.68
N GLY A 214 13.86 3.89 -29.92
CA GLY A 214 15.22 3.36 -29.87
C GLY A 214 15.79 3.26 -28.45
N PRO A 215 17.05 3.67 -28.20
CA PRO A 215 17.70 3.49 -26.89
C PRO A 215 16.98 4.17 -25.72
N VAL A 216 16.29 5.28 -25.98
CA VAL A 216 15.57 6.05 -24.95
C VAL A 216 14.36 5.28 -24.45
N GLU A 217 13.60 4.66 -25.35
CA GLU A 217 12.47 3.80 -24.99
C GLU A 217 12.92 2.61 -24.15
N THR A 218 14.02 1.95 -24.57
CA THR A 218 14.58 0.81 -23.84
C THR A 218 15.06 1.21 -22.45
N ALA A 219 15.72 2.36 -22.31
CA ALA A 219 16.16 2.88 -21.02
C ALA A 219 14.97 3.23 -20.11
N GLY A 220 13.97 3.94 -20.65
CA GLY A 220 12.73 4.28 -19.93
C GLY A 220 12.01 3.02 -19.43
N PHE A 221 11.87 2.02 -20.31
CA PHE A 221 11.28 0.72 -19.98
C PHE A 221 12.01 0.05 -18.83
N TRP A 222 13.34 -0.10 -18.87
CA TRP A 222 14.07 -0.77 -17.79
C TRP A 222 14.05 0.01 -16.48
N LEU A 223 14.06 1.34 -16.52
CA LEU A 223 13.93 2.18 -15.33
C LEU A 223 12.56 1.98 -14.68
N SER A 224 11.46 2.11 -15.43
CA SER A 224 10.11 1.96 -14.89
C SER A 224 9.80 0.51 -14.52
N PHE A 225 10.20 -0.45 -15.36
CA PHE A 225 10.05 -1.88 -15.06
C PHE A 225 10.76 -2.26 -13.77
N THR A 226 12.02 -1.85 -13.60
CA THR A 226 12.78 -2.16 -12.38
C THR A 226 12.18 -1.45 -11.16
N ALA A 227 11.69 -0.21 -11.31
CA ALA A 227 10.99 0.49 -10.24
C ALA A 227 9.78 -0.30 -9.73
N PHE A 228 8.91 -0.76 -10.64
CA PHE A 228 7.72 -1.53 -10.29
C PHE A 228 8.08 -2.96 -9.85
N ALA A 229 9.08 -3.60 -10.46
CA ALA A 229 9.54 -4.93 -10.07
C ALA A 229 10.09 -4.96 -8.64
N VAL A 230 10.84 -3.93 -8.24
CA VAL A 230 11.30 -3.76 -6.87
C VAL A 230 10.11 -3.61 -5.92
N ALA A 231 9.12 -2.77 -6.28
CA ALA A 231 7.94 -2.54 -5.44
C ALA A 231 6.98 -3.74 -5.33
N MET A 232 6.92 -4.59 -6.35
CA MET A 232 6.19 -5.87 -6.31
C MET A 232 6.96 -6.98 -5.59
N GLY A 233 8.24 -6.76 -5.27
CA GLY A 233 9.08 -7.83 -4.73
C GLY A 233 9.32 -8.96 -5.73
N VAL A 234 9.55 -8.64 -7.01
CA VAL A 234 9.91 -9.64 -8.03
C VAL A 234 11.29 -10.21 -7.70
N PHE A 235 11.51 -11.50 -7.99
CA PHE A 235 12.82 -12.13 -7.86
C PHE A 235 13.88 -11.34 -8.66
N PRO A 236 15.08 -11.06 -8.11
CA PRO A 236 15.58 -11.42 -6.78
C PRO A 236 15.26 -10.40 -5.66
N ALA A 237 14.68 -9.24 -5.98
CA ALA A 237 14.36 -8.14 -5.07
C ALA A 237 13.09 -8.37 -4.21
N HIS A 238 12.84 -9.60 -3.75
CA HIS A 238 11.64 -10.00 -3.00
C HIS A 238 11.81 -10.00 -1.47
N HIS A 239 13.05 -9.93 -0.97
CA HIS A 239 13.36 -10.16 0.44
C HIS A 239 12.84 -9.07 1.39
N TRP A 240 12.79 -7.81 0.93
CA TRP A 240 12.24 -6.71 1.75
C TRP A 240 10.76 -6.95 2.06
N MET A 241 10.03 -7.54 1.12
CA MET A 241 8.61 -7.83 1.24
C MET A 241 8.38 -8.90 2.30
N VAL A 242 9.15 -10.00 2.27
CA VAL A 242 9.04 -11.07 3.27
C VAL A 242 9.27 -10.55 4.68
N ASP A 243 10.32 -9.74 4.87
CA ASP A 243 10.62 -9.12 6.18
C ASP A 243 9.50 -8.16 6.63
N ALA A 244 9.03 -7.29 5.73
CA ALA A 244 8.01 -6.29 6.02
C ALA A 244 6.69 -6.93 6.43
N HIS A 245 6.26 -7.98 5.70
CA HIS A 245 5.02 -8.69 6.00
C HIS A 245 5.11 -9.55 7.26
N GLY A 246 6.27 -10.19 7.48
CA GLY A 246 6.48 -11.02 8.67
C GLY A 246 6.49 -10.22 9.98
N GLU A 247 6.97 -8.99 9.95
CA GLU A 247 7.07 -8.13 11.14
C GLU A 247 5.93 -7.12 11.27
N ALA A 248 5.09 -6.90 10.25
CA ALA A 248 3.96 -5.98 10.35
C ALA A 248 2.86 -6.50 11.30
N SER A 249 2.10 -5.60 11.92
CA SER A 249 0.90 -5.99 12.67
C SER A 249 -0.15 -6.59 11.73
N ALA A 250 -1.09 -7.39 12.24
CA ALA A 250 -2.06 -8.09 11.40
C ALA A 250 -2.83 -7.16 10.42
N GLY A 251 -3.22 -5.96 10.87
CA GLY A 251 -3.88 -4.97 10.01
C GLY A 251 -2.93 -4.38 8.96
N VAL A 252 -1.72 -3.99 9.37
CA VAL A 252 -0.73 -3.40 8.46
C VAL A 252 -0.25 -4.42 7.42
N ALA A 253 -0.06 -5.68 7.82
CA ALA A 253 0.30 -6.78 6.93
C ALA A 253 -0.79 -7.06 5.89
N ALA A 254 -2.07 -6.97 6.27
CA ALA A 254 -3.19 -7.13 5.34
C ALA A 254 -3.21 -6.03 4.27
N VAL A 255 -3.07 -4.77 4.68
CA VAL A 255 -2.96 -3.63 3.74
C VAL A 255 -1.74 -3.79 2.84
N ALA A 256 -0.58 -4.11 3.41
CA ALA A 256 0.65 -4.27 2.65
C ALA A 256 0.57 -5.41 1.62
N ALA A 257 0.00 -6.56 2.00
CA ALA A 257 -0.09 -7.75 1.14
C ALA A 257 -1.08 -7.54 0.01
N SER A 258 -2.23 -6.95 0.32
CA SER A 258 -3.27 -6.74 -0.69
C SER A 258 -2.91 -5.58 -1.62
N LEU A 259 -2.43 -4.44 -1.11
CA LEU A 259 -2.39 -3.23 -1.91
C LEU A 259 -1.05 -2.96 -2.57
N LEU A 260 0.08 -3.13 -1.88
CA LEU A 260 1.38 -2.73 -2.45
C LEU A 260 1.75 -3.59 -3.67
N LEU A 261 1.46 -4.89 -3.58
CA LEU A 261 1.70 -5.83 -4.66
C LEU A 261 0.82 -5.50 -5.87
N MET A 262 -0.47 -5.20 -5.63
CA MET A 262 -1.41 -4.85 -6.68
C MET A 262 -1.07 -3.51 -7.32
N LEU A 263 -0.64 -2.51 -6.55
CA LEU A 263 -0.21 -1.21 -7.06
C LEU A 263 1.02 -1.30 -7.96
N GLY A 264 1.98 -2.17 -7.64
CA GLY A 264 3.13 -2.41 -8.50
C GLY A 264 2.76 -3.01 -9.85
N ALA A 265 1.87 -4.00 -9.86
CA ALA A 265 1.36 -4.59 -11.10
C ALA A 265 0.51 -3.58 -11.90
N PHE A 266 -0.33 -2.81 -11.20
CA PHE A 266 -1.13 -1.73 -11.77
C PHE A 266 -0.26 -0.68 -12.45
N GLY A 267 0.78 -0.19 -11.77
CA GLY A 267 1.71 0.79 -12.34
C GLY A 267 2.49 0.25 -13.54
N LEU A 268 2.86 -1.03 -13.52
CA LEU A 268 3.47 -1.69 -14.67
C LEU A 268 2.51 -1.74 -15.87
N MET A 269 1.27 -2.20 -15.65
CA MET A 269 0.26 -2.34 -16.71
C MET A 269 -0.23 -1.00 -17.25
N ARG A 270 -0.42 0.00 -16.39
CA ARG A 270 -0.96 1.32 -16.78
C ARG A 270 0.09 2.25 -17.35
N ASN A 271 1.29 2.27 -16.76
CA ASN A 271 2.33 3.21 -17.17
C ASN A 271 3.38 2.53 -18.06
N THR A 272 4.02 1.45 -17.61
CA THR A 272 5.20 0.92 -18.32
C THR A 272 4.87 0.30 -19.66
N LEU A 273 3.88 -0.58 -19.74
CA LEU A 273 3.57 -1.30 -20.98
C LEU A 273 3.05 -0.35 -22.09
N PRO A 274 2.14 0.62 -21.80
CA PRO A 274 1.65 1.53 -22.82
C PRO A 274 2.65 2.62 -23.22
N LEU A 275 3.50 3.09 -22.29
CA LEU A 275 4.52 4.11 -22.58
C LEU A 275 5.69 3.58 -23.41
N PHE A 276 6.02 2.29 -23.28
CA PHE A 276 7.17 1.67 -23.94
C PHE A 276 6.77 0.36 -24.66
N PRO A 277 5.86 0.42 -25.65
CA PRO A 277 5.24 -0.76 -26.23
C PRO A 277 6.22 -1.61 -27.06
N VAL A 278 7.19 -1.00 -27.74
CA VAL A 278 8.17 -1.73 -28.57
C VAL A 278 9.14 -2.48 -27.67
N ALA A 279 9.66 -1.82 -26.63
CA ALA A 279 10.53 -2.45 -25.64
C ALA A 279 9.79 -3.58 -24.89
N ALA A 280 8.55 -3.33 -24.45
CA ALA A 280 7.74 -4.34 -23.76
C ALA A 280 7.49 -5.58 -24.64
N HIS A 281 7.19 -5.39 -25.92
CA HIS A 281 7.02 -6.50 -26.86
C HIS A 281 8.34 -7.26 -27.08
N HIS A 282 9.44 -6.53 -27.27
CA HIS A 282 10.77 -7.12 -27.50
C HIS A 282 11.24 -7.99 -26.32
N PHE A 283 11.01 -7.56 -25.08
CA PHE A 283 11.43 -8.29 -23.88
C PHE A 283 10.34 -9.21 -23.29
N SER A 284 9.18 -9.35 -23.95
CA SER A 284 8.03 -10.11 -23.44
C SER A 284 8.37 -11.54 -22.98
N LEU A 285 9.19 -12.26 -23.73
CA LEU A 285 9.63 -13.62 -23.35
C LEU A 285 10.50 -13.62 -22.09
N ALA A 286 11.38 -12.62 -21.94
CA ALA A 286 12.21 -12.48 -20.74
C ALA A 286 11.36 -12.14 -19.51
N LEU A 287 10.35 -11.28 -19.66
CA LEU A 287 9.39 -10.95 -18.60
C LEU A 287 8.57 -12.18 -18.18
N ALA A 288 8.10 -12.97 -19.16
CA ALA A 288 7.39 -14.22 -18.90
C ALA A 288 8.29 -15.23 -18.18
N GLY A 289 9.55 -15.37 -18.60
CA GLY A 289 10.54 -16.19 -17.92
C GLY A 289 10.76 -15.76 -16.46
N LEU A 290 10.89 -14.45 -16.21
CA LEU A 290 11.04 -13.91 -14.86
C LEU A 290 9.79 -14.17 -14.00
N ALA A 291 8.59 -14.06 -14.57
CA ALA A 291 7.34 -14.36 -13.88
C ALA A 291 7.26 -15.84 -13.49
N VAL A 292 7.63 -16.75 -14.39
CA VAL A 292 7.68 -18.20 -14.12
C VAL A 292 8.70 -18.51 -13.02
N VAL A 293 9.91 -17.96 -13.12
CA VAL A 293 10.95 -18.13 -12.08
C VAL A 293 10.45 -17.59 -10.73
N GLY A 294 9.83 -16.41 -10.71
CA GLY A 294 9.27 -15.82 -9.50
C GLY A 294 8.17 -16.69 -8.88
N ALA A 295 7.26 -17.24 -9.69
CA ALA A 295 6.19 -18.12 -9.22
C ALA A 295 6.72 -19.45 -8.64
N ILE A 296 7.70 -20.08 -9.31
CA ILE A 296 8.34 -21.30 -8.83
C ILE A 296 9.11 -21.01 -7.54
N TRP A 297 9.93 -19.96 -7.53
CA TRP A 297 10.75 -19.58 -6.38
C TRP A 297 9.91 -19.24 -5.15
N GLY A 298 8.85 -18.45 -5.33
CA GLY A 298 7.89 -18.14 -4.27
C GLY A 298 7.23 -19.39 -3.70
N SER A 299 6.85 -20.34 -4.57
CA SER A 299 6.25 -21.63 -4.17
C SER A 299 7.23 -22.50 -3.37
N VAL A 300 8.49 -22.58 -3.80
CA VAL A 300 9.53 -23.35 -3.09
C VAL A 300 9.84 -22.73 -1.72
N ILE A 301 9.93 -21.40 -1.63
CA ILE A 301 10.11 -20.72 -0.34
C ILE A 301 8.91 -21.00 0.58
N ALA A 302 7.69 -20.89 0.08
CA ALA A 302 6.48 -21.13 0.86
C ALA A 302 6.44 -22.54 1.49
N LEU A 303 6.90 -23.57 0.75
CA LEU A 303 7.00 -24.94 1.27
C LEU A 303 8.03 -25.12 2.40
N ARG A 304 9.03 -24.24 2.48
CA ARG A 304 10.07 -24.27 3.52
C ARG A 304 9.80 -23.32 4.68
N GLN A 305 8.70 -22.56 4.65
CA GLN A 305 8.36 -21.71 5.78
C GLN A 305 7.69 -22.56 6.86
N ASP A 306 8.42 -22.80 7.95
CA ASP A 306 7.90 -23.46 9.16
C ASP A 306 6.92 -22.57 9.96
N ASP A 307 6.76 -21.32 9.53
CA ASP A 307 5.98 -20.30 10.20
C ASP A 307 4.62 -20.15 9.50
N LEU A 308 3.63 -20.95 9.88
CA LEU A 308 2.24 -20.82 9.39
C LEU A 308 1.54 -19.59 10.01
N ARG A 309 2.23 -18.43 9.97
CA ARG A 309 2.27 -17.33 10.97
C ARG A 309 3.07 -17.79 12.19
N ARG A 310 3.63 -16.87 12.98
CA ARG A 310 3.88 -17.11 14.42
C ARG A 310 2.75 -17.95 15.02
N THR A 311 2.91 -19.26 15.08
CA THR A 311 1.88 -20.19 15.53
C THR A 311 1.80 -20.19 17.06
N GLU A 312 2.73 -19.50 17.75
CA GLU A 312 3.05 -19.81 19.14
C GLU A 312 3.44 -18.65 20.07
N THR A 313 3.27 -17.37 19.74
CA THR A 313 3.27 -16.37 20.85
C THR A 313 2.13 -16.62 21.83
N TRP A 314 1.12 -17.43 21.46
CA TRP A 314 -0.10 -17.63 22.24
C TRP A 314 -0.32 -19.04 22.83
N ARG A 315 0.16 -20.13 22.22
CA ARG A 315 0.06 -21.46 22.86
C ARG A 315 0.85 -21.52 24.19
N ARG A 316 1.92 -20.73 24.33
CA ARG A 316 2.73 -20.65 25.56
C ARG A 316 2.19 -19.73 26.66
N CYS A 317 1.31 -18.76 26.36
CA CYS A 317 0.68 -17.93 27.40
C CYS A 317 -0.63 -18.53 27.93
N HIS A 318 -1.41 -19.21 27.09
CA HIS A 318 -2.74 -19.68 27.50
C HIS A 318 -2.74 -20.98 28.31
N SER A 319 -1.72 -21.83 28.19
CA SER A 319 -1.61 -23.07 28.97
C SER A 319 -1.00 -22.89 30.36
N CYS A 320 -0.34 -21.76 30.65
CA CYS A 320 0.26 -21.49 31.97
C CYS A 320 -0.55 -20.56 32.89
N CYS A 321 -1.48 -19.74 32.39
CA CYS A 321 -2.19 -18.76 33.22
C CYS A 321 -3.63 -19.11 33.64
N TRP A 322 -4.24 -20.17 33.08
CA TRP A 322 -5.68 -20.46 33.31
C TRP A 322 -6.00 -21.76 34.07
N ALA A 323 -5.00 -22.45 34.61
CA ALA A 323 -5.22 -23.63 35.46
C ALA A 323 -4.78 -23.37 36.92
N SER A 324 -5.38 -22.37 37.58
CA SER A 324 -5.35 -22.27 39.04
C SER A 324 -6.60 -21.56 39.57
N PRO A 325 -7.61 -22.30 40.06
CA PRO A 325 -8.69 -21.71 40.85
C PRO A 325 -8.22 -21.41 42.29
N PRO A 326 -8.87 -20.49 43.00
CA PRO A 326 -8.43 -20.06 44.32
C PRO A 326 -8.76 -21.15 45.34
N ARG A 327 -7.75 -21.72 46.00
CA ARG A 327 -7.95 -22.50 47.22
C ARG A 327 -7.04 -22.03 48.34
N THR A 328 -7.76 -21.58 49.36
CA THR A 328 -7.38 -21.35 50.74
C THR A 328 -6.60 -22.52 51.34
N LEU A 329 -5.60 -22.16 52.15
CA LEU A 329 -5.08 -22.84 53.35
C LEU A 329 -5.16 -24.38 53.42
N SER A 330 -4.00 -25.05 53.37
CA SER A 330 -3.40 -25.67 54.57
C SER A 330 -2.12 -26.46 54.23
N ARG A 331 -1.31 -26.67 55.26
CA ARG A 331 0.05 -27.21 55.31
C ARG A 331 0.23 -28.57 54.63
N SER A 332 1.35 -28.74 53.91
CA SER A 332 2.46 -29.64 54.29
C SER A 332 3.51 -29.75 53.19
N ARG A 333 4.78 -29.82 53.59
CA ARG A 333 5.96 -29.90 52.74
C ARG A 333 6.08 -31.28 52.09
N VAL A 334 6.38 -31.34 50.79
CA VAL A 334 7.36 -32.31 50.25
C VAL A 334 8.18 -31.59 49.17
N ARG A 335 9.50 -31.73 49.28
CA ARG A 335 10.51 -31.15 48.39
C ARG A 335 10.34 -31.69 46.97
N CYS A 336 10.39 -30.81 45.97
CA CYS A 336 10.71 -31.21 44.61
C CYS A 336 11.74 -30.26 43.99
N PHE A 337 12.67 -30.91 43.30
CA PHE A 337 13.96 -30.48 42.78
C PHE A 337 14.06 -29.09 42.13
N SER A 338 15.16 -28.44 42.46
CA SER A 338 15.68 -27.18 41.95
C SER A 338 16.39 -27.34 40.60
N TRP A 339 15.76 -27.01 39.47
CA TRP A 339 16.50 -26.84 38.18
C TRP A 339 15.92 -25.80 37.20
N TRP A 340 14.91 -25.01 37.57
CA TRP A 340 14.16 -24.17 36.61
C TRP A 340 14.16 -22.66 36.88
N ARG A 341 15.21 -22.11 37.51
CA ARG A 341 15.21 -20.69 37.93
C ARG A 341 16.24 -19.76 37.26
N VAL A 342 16.82 -20.11 36.11
CA VAL A 342 17.85 -19.25 35.47
C VAL A 342 17.49 -18.73 34.06
N GLY A 343 16.45 -19.24 33.38
CA GLY A 343 16.16 -18.82 31.99
C GLY A 343 15.22 -17.63 31.78
N CYS A 344 14.42 -17.23 32.78
CA CYS A 344 13.22 -16.41 32.55
C CYS A 344 13.37 -14.92 32.92
N ARG A 345 14.57 -14.33 32.78
CA ARG A 345 14.82 -12.94 33.21
C ARG A 345 15.52 -12.02 32.21
N ARG A 346 15.67 -12.39 30.94
CA ARG A 346 16.37 -11.53 29.96
C ARG A 346 15.68 -11.23 28.64
N ARG A 347 14.46 -11.71 28.37
CA ARG A 347 13.71 -11.29 27.17
C ARG A 347 12.20 -11.32 27.40
N CYS A 348 11.72 -10.40 28.22
CA CYS A 348 10.37 -9.83 28.11
C CYS A 348 10.53 -8.32 28.04
#